data_AF-A0A2H1KRK9-F1
#
_entry.id   AF-A0A2H1KRK9-F1
#
_cell.length_a   1.000
_cell.length_b   1.000
_cell.length_c   1.000
_cell.angle_alpha   90.00
_cell.angle_beta   90.00
_cell.angle_gamma   90.00
#
_symmetry.space_group_name_H-M   'P 1'
#
loop_
_entity.id
_entity.type
_entity.pdbx_description
1 polymer ?
#
loop_
_entity_poly.entity_id
_entity_poly.type
_entity_poly.pdbx_seq_one_letter_code
_entity_poly.pdbx_strand_id
1 'polypeptide(L)'
;MGVRGEEYLLRRELFRRLSTGEPVCDRVFSLAHPRRAYDHVLAAVDYFRAAADADGTPPDSRMAEAIEAIRSQRQSDGTWLQGHRSDGDVWFPCDVPTGEPSKWVTLQATQVLEWWDGF
;
A
#
# COMPACT_ATOMS: atom_id res chain seq x y z
N MET A 1 13.54 13.30 -12.19
CA MET A 1 12.49 14.34 -12.35
C MET A 1 11.21 13.79 -11.72
N GLY A 2 11.08 13.85 -10.38
CA GLY A 2 9.95 13.29 -9.62
C GLY A 2 9.64 14.02 -8.30
N VAL A 3 10.53 14.93 -7.88
CA VAL A 3 10.61 15.50 -6.53
C VAL A 3 9.32 16.15 -6.04
N ARG A 4 8.49 16.75 -6.91
CA ARG A 4 7.26 17.45 -6.48
C ARG A 4 6.09 16.50 -6.18
N GLY A 5 6.00 15.39 -6.90
CA GLY A 5 4.90 14.43 -6.72
C GLY A 5 5.13 13.58 -5.48
N GLU A 6 6.34 13.04 -5.35
CA GLU A 6 6.74 12.25 -4.18
C GLU A 6 6.69 13.06 -2.89
N GLU A 7 7.24 14.28 -2.90
CA GLU A 7 7.15 15.16 -1.74
C GLU A 7 5.69 15.49 -1.38
N TYR A 8 4.81 15.66 -2.36
CA TYR A 8 3.40 15.87 -2.07
C TYR A 8 2.76 14.66 -1.38
N LEU A 9 3.07 13.43 -1.83
CA LEU A 9 2.58 12.20 -1.21
C LEU A 9 3.16 12.00 0.20
N LEU A 10 4.45 12.28 0.39
CA LEU A 10 5.11 12.14 1.70
C LEU A 10 4.58 13.17 2.71
N ARG A 11 4.33 14.42 2.30
CA ARG A 11 3.76 15.46 3.18
C ARG A 11 2.38 15.12 3.73
N ARG A 12 1.67 14.19 3.10
CA ARG A 12 0.34 13.72 3.52
C ARG A 12 0.36 12.28 4.02
N GLU A 13 1.54 11.77 4.37
CA GLU A 13 1.73 10.42 4.90
C GLU A 13 1.11 9.35 3.97
N LEU A 14 1.14 9.61 2.66
CA LEU A 14 0.56 8.83 1.56
C LEU A 14 -0.98 8.81 1.51
N PHE A 15 -1.67 8.66 2.64
CA PHE A 15 -3.12 8.40 2.67
C PHE A 15 -4.01 9.57 3.07
N ARG A 16 -3.46 10.69 3.57
CA ARG A 16 -4.27 11.83 4.05
C ARG A 16 -4.49 12.89 2.97
N ARG A 17 -5.50 13.74 3.16
CA ARG A 17 -5.65 15.00 2.44
C ARG A 17 -4.83 16.07 3.16
N LEU A 18 -4.01 16.84 2.45
CA LEU A 18 -3.24 17.92 3.09
C LEU A 18 -4.12 19.01 3.71
N SER A 19 -5.32 19.24 3.16
CA SER A 19 -6.22 20.29 3.61
C SER A 19 -6.97 19.95 4.90
N THR A 20 -7.25 18.67 5.16
CA THR A 20 -8.10 18.23 6.28
C THR A 20 -7.42 17.27 7.23
N GLY A 21 -6.31 16.63 6.84
CA GLY A 21 -5.68 15.55 7.61
C GLY A 21 -6.44 14.21 7.55
N GLU A 22 -7.64 14.20 6.98
CA GLU A 22 -8.49 13.01 6.84
C GLU A 22 -8.00 12.06 5.73
N PRO A 23 -8.33 10.76 5.80
CA PRO A 23 -8.11 9.82 4.71
C PRO A 23 -8.66 10.31 3.37
N VAL A 24 -7.97 10.00 2.27
CA VAL A 24 -8.33 10.54 0.95
C VAL A 24 -9.57 9.92 0.34
N CYS A 25 -9.83 8.67 0.68
CA CYS A 25 -11.02 7.93 0.33
C CYS A 25 -11.25 6.80 1.35
N ASP A 26 -12.46 6.27 1.37
CA ASP A 26 -12.89 5.24 2.31
C ASP A 26 -12.11 3.92 2.13
N ARG A 27 -11.54 3.70 0.94
CA ARG A 27 -10.82 2.47 0.58
C ARG A 27 -9.30 2.57 0.75
N VAL A 28 -8.76 3.68 1.27
CA VAL A 28 -7.30 3.89 1.29
C VAL A 28 -6.55 2.86 2.14
N PHE A 29 -7.22 2.23 3.12
CA PHE A 29 -6.67 1.15 3.92
C PHE A 29 -7.08 -0.25 3.46
N SER A 30 -7.90 -0.35 2.41
CA SER A 30 -8.37 -1.61 1.85
C SER A 30 -7.28 -2.18 0.92
N LEU A 31 -6.35 -2.95 1.49
CA LEU A 31 -5.20 -3.49 0.76
C LEU A 31 -5.70 -4.53 -0.26
N ALA A 32 -5.43 -4.31 -1.54
CA ALA A 32 -6.01 -5.15 -2.58
C ALA A 32 -5.07 -5.45 -3.75
N HIS A 33 -5.42 -6.50 -4.48
CA HIS A 33 -4.83 -6.84 -5.76
C HIS A 33 -5.92 -7.29 -6.75
N PRO A 34 -5.88 -6.86 -8.03
CA PRO A 34 -4.89 -5.98 -8.65
C PRO A 34 -5.12 -4.49 -8.34
N ARG A 35 -4.03 -3.72 -8.33
CA ARG A 35 -4.06 -2.25 -8.25
C ARG A 35 -4.61 -1.69 -9.56
N ARG A 36 -5.78 -1.06 -9.52
CA ARG A 36 -6.44 -0.46 -10.70
C ARG A 36 -6.80 1.00 -10.43
N ALA A 37 -8.10 1.32 -10.41
CA ALA A 37 -8.59 2.69 -10.25
C ALA A 37 -8.56 3.19 -8.79
N TYR A 38 -8.31 2.30 -7.82
CA TYR A 38 -8.29 2.62 -6.40
C TYR A 38 -6.85 2.59 -5.88
N ASP A 39 -6.42 3.72 -5.34
CA ASP A 39 -5.17 3.83 -4.58
C ASP A 39 -5.40 3.49 -3.11
N HIS A 40 -4.49 2.70 -2.54
CA HIS A 40 -4.46 2.32 -1.14
C HIS A 40 -3.02 2.35 -0.62
N VAL A 41 -2.83 2.37 0.70
CA VAL A 41 -1.51 2.56 1.35
C VAL A 41 -0.46 1.58 0.84
N LEU A 42 -0.79 0.29 0.69
CA LEU A 42 0.16 -0.70 0.16
C LEU A 42 0.63 -0.39 -1.26
N ALA A 43 -0.22 0.17 -2.11
CA ALA A 43 0.17 0.58 -3.46
C ALA A 43 1.20 1.71 -3.42
N ALA A 44 0.93 2.73 -2.61
CA ALA A 44 1.81 3.89 -2.46
C ALA A 44 3.16 3.49 -1.85
N VAL A 45 3.16 2.69 -0.77
CA VAL A 45 4.40 2.27 -0.12
C VAL A 45 5.24 1.36 -1.03
N ASP A 46 4.63 0.43 -1.77
CA ASP A 46 5.38 -0.42 -2.71
C ASP A 46 6.00 0.39 -3.87
N TYR A 47 5.35 1.48 -4.32
CA TYR A 47 6.00 2.43 -5.24
C TYR A 47 7.26 3.04 -4.61
N PHE A 48 7.17 3.57 -3.38
CA PHE A 48 8.32 4.18 -2.71
C PHE A 48 9.43 3.18 -2.42
N ARG A 49 9.09 1.93 -2.07
CA ARG A 49 10.05 0.82 -1.96
C ARG A 49 10.81 0.63 -3.27
N ALA A 50 10.10 0.51 -4.39
CA ALA A 50 10.71 0.28 -5.70
C ALA A 50 11.57 1.47 -6.15
N ALA A 51 11.12 2.71 -5.90
CA ALA A 51 11.90 3.92 -6.18
C ALA A 51 13.16 4.00 -5.31
N ALA A 52 13.03 3.73 -4.01
CA ALA A 52 14.15 3.73 -3.08
C ALA A 52 15.21 2.69 -3.42
N ASP A 53 14.79 1.48 -3.81
CA ASP A 53 15.67 0.41 -4.29
C ASP A 53 16.43 0.82 -5.57
N ALA A 54 15.74 1.45 -6.52
CA ALA A 54 16.36 1.94 -7.76
C ALA A 54 17.37 3.08 -7.51
N ASP A 55 17.07 3.98 -6.57
CA ASP A 55 17.91 5.14 -6.26
C ASP A 55 18.96 4.87 -5.16
N GLY A 56 18.91 3.70 -4.50
CA GLY A 56 19.79 3.34 -3.39
C GLY A 56 19.59 4.22 -2.14
N THR A 57 18.36 4.64 -1.88
CA THR A 57 18.01 5.54 -0.76
C THR A 57 17.31 4.80 0.37
N PRO A 58 17.44 5.25 1.63
CA PRO A 58 16.72 4.65 2.74
C PRO A 58 15.22 5.01 2.71
N PRO A 59 14.36 4.24 3.41
CA PRO A 59 12.94 4.57 3.58
C PRO A 59 12.75 5.95 4.21
N ASP A 60 11.76 6.72 3.73
CA ASP A 60 11.39 8.01 4.34
C ASP A 60 10.50 7.79 5.57
N SER A 61 10.93 8.32 6.71
CA SER A 61 10.23 8.21 8.01
C SER A 61 8.76 8.65 7.99
N ARG A 62 8.36 9.54 7.07
CA ARG A 62 6.98 10.03 6.93
C ARG A 62 6.00 8.95 6.49
N MET A 63 6.49 7.78 6.06
CA MET A 63 5.65 6.62 5.72
C MET A 63 5.31 5.74 6.93
N ALA A 64 5.82 6.04 8.13
CA ALA A 64 5.67 5.18 9.30
C ALA A 64 4.21 4.84 9.63
N GLU A 65 3.28 5.80 9.54
CA GLU A 65 1.86 5.53 9.79
C GLU A 65 1.24 4.62 8.71
N ALA A 66 1.62 4.79 7.45
CA ALA A 66 1.15 3.92 6.37
C ALA A 66 1.71 2.50 6.52
N ILE A 67 2.96 2.36 6.97
CA ILE A 67 3.58 1.08 7.30
C ILE A 67 2.84 0.38 8.44
N GLU A 68 2.53 1.10 9.51
CA GLU A 68 1.80 0.53 10.65
C GLU A 68 0.37 0.12 10.25
N ALA A 69 -0.28 0.89 9.38
CA ALA A 69 -1.58 0.52 8.81
C ALA A 69 -1.51 -0.78 7.97
N ILE A 70 -0.38 -1.06 7.31
CA ILE A 70 -0.17 -2.33 6.61
C ILE A 70 0.14 -3.45 7.61
N ARG A 71 1.04 -3.21 8.58
CA ARG A 71 1.48 -4.20 9.57
C ARG A 71 0.33 -4.69 10.45
N SER A 72 -0.51 -3.78 10.93
CA SER A 72 -1.68 -4.09 11.77
C SER A 72 -2.74 -4.97 11.08
N GLN A 73 -2.74 -5.04 9.75
CA GLN A 73 -3.64 -5.90 8.98
C GLN A 73 -3.09 -7.32 8.77
N ARG A 74 -1.85 -7.60 9.20
CA ARG A 74 -1.26 -8.95 9.13
C ARG A 74 -2.05 -9.89 10.03
N GLN A 75 -2.54 -10.97 9.44
CA GLN A 75 -3.23 -12.04 10.16
C GLN A 75 -2.26 -12.83 11.04
N SER A 76 -2.78 -13.61 11.98
CA SER A 76 -1.96 -14.41 12.90
C SER A 76 -1.11 -15.47 12.20
N ASP A 77 -1.51 -15.90 11.01
CA ASP A 77 -0.77 -16.84 10.15
C ASP A 77 0.26 -16.15 9.24
N GLY A 78 0.40 -14.82 9.37
CA GLY A 78 1.33 -14.02 8.58
C GLY A 78 0.79 -13.59 7.21
N THR A 79 -0.46 -13.90 6.86
CA THR A 79 -1.07 -13.50 5.59
C THR A 79 -1.80 -12.17 5.69
N TRP A 80 -2.24 -11.64 4.55
CA TRP A 80 -3.17 -10.51 4.46
C TRP A 80 -4.39 -10.91 3.65
N LEU A 81 -5.53 -10.35 4.04
CA LEU A 81 -6.79 -10.57 3.34
C LEU A 81 -6.91 -9.63 2.13
N GLN A 82 -7.63 -10.07 1.10
CA GLN A 82 -8.08 -9.19 0.03
C GLN A 82 -9.05 -8.15 0.59
N GLY A 83 -8.71 -6.87 0.51
CA GLY A 83 -9.53 -5.78 1.06
C GLY A 83 -10.75 -5.43 0.20
N HIS A 84 -10.60 -5.44 -1.12
CA HIS A 84 -11.71 -5.19 -2.06
C HIS A 84 -11.40 -5.77 -3.44
N ARG A 85 -12.43 -5.79 -4.30
CA ARG A 85 -12.26 -6.04 -5.73
C ARG A 85 -12.69 -4.80 -6.51
N SER A 86 -12.05 -4.59 -7.65
CA SER A 86 -12.51 -3.56 -8.59
C SER A 86 -13.89 -3.93 -9.13
N ASP A 87 -14.77 -2.94 -9.25
CA ASP A 87 -16.18 -3.12 -9.62
C ASP A 87 -16.39 -3.37 -11.14
N GLY A 88 -15.32 -3.36 -11.93
CA GLY A 88 -15.38 -3.58 -13.38
C GLY A 88 -15.40 -5.06 -13.78
N ASP A 89 -16.08 -5.36 -14.88
CA ASP A 89 -16.16 -6.71 -15.44
C ASP A 89 -14.78 -7.25 -15.85
N VAL A 90 -14.53 -8.52 -15.52
CA VAL A 90 -13.30 -9.23 -15.88
C VAL A 90 -13.64 -10.63 -16.40
N TRP A 91 -12.82 -11.12 -17.34
CA TRP A 91 -12.95 -12.49 -17.85
C TRP A 91 -12.69 -13.54 -16.76
N PHE A 92 -11.76 -13.25 -15.85
CA PHE A 92 -11.46 -14.06 -14.67
C PHE A 92 -10.94 -13.18 -13.53
N PRO A 93 -11.28 -13.49 -12.27
CA PRO A 93 -10.65 -12.88 -11.10
C PRO A 93 -9.13 -13.13 -11.12
N CYS A 94 -8.33 -12.09 -10.89
CA CYS A 94 -6.86 -12.23 -10.79
C CYS A 94 -6.42 -12.77 -9.41
N ASP A 95 -7.28 -12.62 -8.41
CA ASP A 95 -7.00 -12.97 -7.02
C ASP A 95 -8.31 -13.34 -6.31
N VAL A 96 -8.21 -13.69 -5.03
CA VAL A 96 -9.31 -14.18 -4.20
C VAL A 96 -10.40 -13.12 -3.96
N PRO A 97 -11.63 -13.55 -3.60
CA PRO A 97 -12.69 -12.68 -3.10
C PRO A 97 -12.27 -11.83 -1.89
N THR A 98 -12.98 -10.72 -1.67
CA THR A 98 -12.80 -9.87 -0.48
C THR A 98 -12.92 -10.69 0.80
N GLY A 99 -12.00 -10.50 1.74
CA GLY A 99 -11.96 -11.17 3.04
C GLY A 99 -11.22 -12.50 3.04
N GLU A 100 -10.79 -13.01 1.88
CA GLU A 100 -9.99 -14.24 1.82
C GLU A 100 -8.48 -13.94 1.82
N PRO A 101 -7.63 -14.84 2.36
CA PRO A 101 -6.18 -14.67 2.32
C PRO A 101 -5.63 -14.56 0.89
N SER A 102 -5.11 -13.38 0.56
CA SER A 102 -4.57 -13.07 -0.76
C SER A 102 -3.07 -13.35 -0.83
N LYS A 103 -2.65 -14.15 -1.81
CA LYS A 103 -1.23 -14.39 -2.07
C LYS A 103 -0.52 -13.12 -2.55
N TRP A 104 -1.19 -12.31 -3.37
CA TRP A 104 -0.59 -11.11 -3.96
C TRP A 104 -0.46 -9.97 -2.96
N VAL A 105 -1.47 -9.75 -2.12
CA VAL A 105 -1.40 -8.76 -1.04
C VAL A 105 -0.35 -9.21 -0.02
N THR A 106 -0.33 -10.50 0.35
CA THR A 106 0.69 -11.04 1.26
C THR A 106 2.10 -10.85 0.73
N LEU A 107 2.35 -11.13 -0.56
CA LEU A 107 3.66 -10.93 -1.17
C LEU A 107 4.10 -9.46 -1.08
N GLN A 108 3.26 -8.53 -1.55
CA GLN A 108 3.59 -7.10 -1.57
C GLN A 108 3.77 -6.54 -0.16
N ALA A 109 2.88 -6.90 0.79
CA ALA A 109 2.97 -6.44 2.17
C ALA A 109 4.22 -6.98 2.87
N THR A 110 4.57 -8.24 2.63
CA THR A 110 5.82 -8.84 3.15
C THR A 110 7.04 -8.09 2.61
N GLN A 111 7.13 -7.88 1.30
CA GLN A 111 8.25 -7.17 0.69
C GLN A 111 8.40 -5.74 1.22
N VAL A 112 7.29 -5.03 1.40
CA VAL A 112 7.28 -3.69 1.98
C VAL A 112 7.77 -3.69 3.42
N LEU A 113 7.30 -4.62 4.25
CA LEU A 113 7.69 -4.66 5.66
C LEU A 113 9.12 -5.15 5.86
N GLU A 114 9.58 -6.13 5.09
CA GLU A 114 10.98 -6.58 5.09
C GLU A 114 11.93 -5.46 4.66
N TRP A 115 11.57 -4.71 3.62
CA TRP A 115 12.32 -3.54 3.21
C TRP A 115 12.34 -2.47 4.31
N TRP A 116 11.20 -2.15 4.91
CA TRP A 116 11.12 -1.13 5.97
C TRP A 116 11.92 -1.52 7.22
N ASP A 117 11.82 -2.77 7.66
CA ASP A 117 12.49 -3.27 8.88
C ASP A 117 13.99 -3.55 8.69
N GLY A 118 14.47 -3.54 7.44
CA GLY A 118 15.88 -3.73 7.09
C GLY A 118 16.77 -2.50 7.27
N PHE A 119 16.19 -1.35 7.63
CA PHE A 119 16.88 -0.08 7.90
C PHE A 119 16.67 0.37 9.35
#